data_AF-A0A084GQI2-F1
#
_entry.id   AF-A0A084GQI2-F1
#
_cell.length_a   1.000
_cell.length_b   1.000
_cell.length_c   1.000
_cell.angle_alpha   90.00
_cell.angle_beta   90.00
_cell.angle_gamma   90.00
#
_symmetry.space_group_name_H-M   'P 1'
#
loop_
_entity.id
_entity.type
_entity.pdbx_description
1 polymer ?
#
loop_
_entity_poly.entity_id
_entity_poly.type
_entity_poly.pdbx_seq_one_letter_code
_entity_poly.pdbx_strand_id
1 'polypeptide(L)'
;MKIKEEFKYLKYFYDGYYNQSYDDTLDDRFIDFKDLENDWWIQKLREDIRKLEQVFIQEDIEKWIEIEALVHEDSLRYLPFSFGEEFIKTAKRHLF
;
A
#
# COMPACT_ATOMS: atom_id res chain seq x y z
N MET A 1 0.63 -16.13 10.64
CA MET A 1 0.50 -14.71 11.07
C MET A 1 -0.74 -14.15 10.41
N LYS A 2 -1.52 -13.26 11.04
CA LYS A 2 -2.71 -12.71 10.38
C LYS A 2 -2.27 -11.58 9.44
N ILE A 3 -2.47 -11.72 8.12
CA ILE A 3 -2.09 -10.74 7.09
C ILE A 3 -2.54 -9.32 7.44
N LYS A 4 -3.72 -9.22 8.08
CA LYS A 4 -4.31 -7.99 8.60
C LYS A 4 -3.39 -7.21 9.55
N GLU A 5 -2.69 -7.88 10.45
CA GLU A 5 -1.76 -7.20 11.38
C GLU A 5 -0.43 -6.83 10.70
N GLU A 6 -0.01 -7.63 9.72
CA GLU A 6 1.24 -7.44 9.00
C GLU A 6 1.20 -6.24 8.05
N PHE A 7 0.04 -5.97 7.44
CA PHE A 7 -0.20 -4.94 6.42
C PHE A 7 -1.28 -3.92 6.82
N LYS A 8 -1.51 -3.71 8.12
CA LYS A 8 -2.58 -2.81 8.59
C LYS A 8 -2.41 -1.37 8.12
N TYR A 9 -1.18 -0.90 7.94
CA TYR A 9 -0.93 0.49 7.54
C TYR A 9 -1.06 0.65 6.03
N LEU A 10 -0.72 -0.40 5.26
CA LEU A 10 -1.09 -0.48 3.85
C LEU A 10 -2.62 -0.43 3.69
N LYS A 11 -3.39 -1.20 4.47
CA LYS A 11 -4.85 -1.13 4.46
C LYS A 11 -5.36 0.27 4.82
N TYR A 12 -4.82 0.89 5.87
CA TYR A 12 -5.18 2.26 6.25
C TYR A 12 -4.95 3.26 5.11
N PHE A 13 -3.84 3.17 4.39
CA PHE A 13 -3.58 3.99 3.20
C PHE A 13 -4.62 3.75 2.10
N TYR A 14 -4.98 2.49 1.84
CA TYR A 14 -6.00 2.16 0.86
C TYR A 14 -7.36 2.75 1.23
N ASP A 15 -7.84 2.47 2.44
CA ASP A 15 -9.15 2.90 2.94
C ASP A 15 -9.25 4.43 3.02
N GLY A 16 -8.18 5.07 3.51
CA GLY A 16 -8.18 6.48 3.89
C GLY A 16 -7.70 7.43 2.80
N TYR A 17 -6.92 6.98 1.81
CA TYR A 17 -6.30 7.87 0.81
C TYR A 17 -6.56 7.36 -0.59
N TYR A 18 -6.16 6.12 -0.89
CA TYR A 18 -6.22 5.63 -2.27
C TYR A 18 -7.65 5.44 -2.79
N ASN A 19 -8.60 5.19 -1.89
CA ASN A 19 -10.02 5.01 -2.20
C ASN A 19 -10.83 6.33 -2.30
N GLN A 20 -10.28 7.49 -1.89
CA GLN A 20 -11.08 8.72 -1.74
C GLN A 20 -11.57 9.35 -3.06
N SER A 21 -10.84 9.21 -4.16
CA SER A 21 -11.27 9.70 -5.49
C SER A 21 -10.56 8.93 -6.61
N TYR A 22 -11.33 8.69 -7.69
CA TYR A 22 -10.85 7.97 -8.86
C TYR A 22 -9.91 8.80 -9.74
N ASP A 23 -10.08 10.13 -9.71
CA ASP A 23 -9.43 11.08 -10.61
C ASP A 23 -7.99 11.43 -10.21
N ASP A 24 -7.66 11.31 -8.93
CA ASP A 24 -6.31 11.65 -8.45
C ASP A 24 -5.33 10.48 -8.63
N THR A 25 -4.07 10.82 -8.89
CA THR A 25 -3.03 9.84 -9.20
C THR A 25 -2.51 9.15 -7.94
N LEU A 26 -1.84 8.01 -8.11
CA LEU A 26 -1.18 7.33 -7.00
C LEU A 26 -0.10 8.21 -6.35
N ASP A 27 0.61 9.03 -7.15
CA ASP A 27 1.57 10.01 -6.66
C ASP A 27 0.88 11.02 -5.70
N ASP A 28 -0.24 11.60 -6.11
CA ASP A 28 -0.99 12.56 -5.29
C ASP A 28 -1.40 11.96 -3.94
N ARG A 29 -1.80 10.68 -3.92
CA ARG A 29 -2.21 10.01 -2.68
C ARG A 29 -1.08 9.78 -1.70
N PHE A 30 0.12 9.46 -2.19
CA PHE A 30 1.27 9.35 -1.31
C PHE A 30 1.74 10.72 -0.81
N ILE A 31 1.59 11.78 -1.61
CA ILE A 31 1.84 13.16 -1.18
C ILE A 31 0.85 13.55 -0.08
N ASP A 32 -0.45 13.35 -0.30
CA ASP A 32 -1.49 13.64 0.69
C ASP A 32 -1.22 12.90 2.01
N PHE A 33 -0.90 11.61 1.94
CA PHE A 33 -0.57 10.82 3.13
C PHE A 33 0.64 11.39 3.88
N LYS A 34 1.70 11.76 3.15
CA LYS A 34 2.93 12.31 3.72
C LYS A 34 2.71 13.68 4.37
N ASP A 35 1.86 14.52 3.78
CA ASP A 35 1.63 15.88 4.24
C ASP A 35 0.63 15.95 5.40
N LEU A 36 -0.29 14.99 5.48
CA LEU A 36 -1.38 14.98 6.48
C LEU A 36 -1.09 14.11 7.71
N GLU A 37 -0.26 13.07 7.58
CA GLU A 37 0.03 12.15 8.68
C GLU A 37 1.32 12.51 9.43
N ASN A 38 1.43 12.02 10.66
CA ASN A 38 2.66 12.19 11.44
C ASN A 38 3.76 11.19 11.04
N ASP A 39 5.00 11.50 11.42
CA ASP A 39 6.18 10.68 11.13
C ASP A 39 6.01 9.20 11.54
N TRP A 40 5.30 8.92 12.63
CA TRP A 40 5.11 7.55 13.09
C TRP A 40 4.27 6.73 12.09
N TRP A 41 3.17 7.28 11.59
CA TRP A 41 2.35 6.63 10.55
C TRP A 41 3.15 6.46 9.25
N ILE A 42 3.95 7.44 8.87
CA ILE A 42 4.84 7.35 7.71
C ILE A 42 5.85 6.22 7.87
N GLN A 43 6.51 6.09 9.03
CA GLN A 43 7.43 4.98 9.27
C GLN A 43 6.73 3.62 9.19
N LYS A 44 5.48 3.55 9.68
CA LYS A 44 4.72 2.30 9.66
C LYS A 44 4.26 1.90 8.26
N LEU A 45 3.86 2.85 7.42
CA LEU A 45 3.62 2.55 6.02
C LEU A 45 4.91 2.15 5.29
N ARG A 46 6.05 2.82 5.54
CA ARG A 46 7.36 2.41 4.98
C ARG A 46 7.72 0.96 5.34
N GLU A 47 7.46 0.54 6.59
CA GLU A 47 7.66 -0.86 7.01
C GLU A 47 6.80 -1.82 6.19
N ASP A 48 5.52 -1.52 5.99
CA ASP A 48 4.62 -2.35 5.19
C ASP A 48 5.03 -2.39 3.71
N ILE A 49 5.45 -1.26 3.14
CA ILE A 49 5.97 -1.19 1.76
C ILE A 49 7.24 -2.03 1.58
N ARG A 50 8.15 -2.07 2.56
CA ARG A 50 9.34 -2.95 2.52
C ARG A 50 8.95 -4.43 2.52
N LYS A 51 7.94 -4.81 3.32
CA LYS A 51 7.43 -6.20 3.33
C LYS A 51 6.75 -6.55 2.01
N LEU A 52 5.95 -5.63 1.47
CA LEU A 52 5.29 -5.78 0.19
C LEU A 52 6.32 -5.99 -0.94
N GLU A 53 7.40 -5.20 -0.92
CA GLU A 53 8.51 -5.39 -1.85
C GLU A 53 9.18 -6.76 -1.71
N GLN A 54 9.39 -7.25 -0.50
CA GLN A 54 9.92 -8.60 -0.30
C GLN A 54 9.01 -9.67 -0.89
N VAL A 55 7.69 -9.56 -0.71
CA VAL A 55 6.69 -10.45 -1.32
C VAL A 55 6.79 -10.39 -2.84
N PHE A 56 6.89 -9.19 -3.41
CA PHE A 56 7.03 -8.99 -4.86
C PHE A 56 8.31 -9.63 -5.42
N ILE A 57 9.47 -9.36 -4.80
CA ILE A 57 10.78 -9.89 -5.23
C ILE A 57 10.84 -11.42 -5.12
N GLN A 58 10.17 -11.99 -4.11
CA GLN A 58 10.09 -13.44 -3.93
C GLN A 58 9.09 -14.10 -4.87
N GLU A 59 8.34 -13.32 -5.65
CA GLU A 59 7.22 -13.78 -6.48
C GLU A 59 6.23 -14.65 -5.67
N ASP A 60 6.00 -14.28 -4.40
CA ASP A 60 5.08 -14.99 -3.51
C ASP A 60 3.64 -14.58 -3.85
N ILE A 61 3.10 -15.20 -4.91
CA ILE A 61 1.79 -14.91 -5.47
C ILE A 61 0.67 -15.21 -4.47
N GLU A 62 0.79 -16.30 -3.70
CA GLU A 62 -0.22 -16.67 -2.70
C GLU A 62 -0.36 -15.59 -1.64
N LYS A 63 0.78 -15.14 -1.08
CA LYS A 63 0.76 -14.05 -0.10
C LYS A 63 0.32 -12.73 -0.72
N TRP A 64 0.68 -12.45 -1.97
CA TRP A 64 0.20 -11.27 -2.67
C TRP A 64 -1.33 -11.25 -2.79
N ILE A 65 -1.95 -12.38 -3.13
CA ILE A 65 -3.42 -12.51 -3.20
C ILE A 65 -4.06 -12.24 -1.84
N GLU A 66 -3.46 -12.69 -0.73
CA GLU A 66 -3.96 -12.38 0.62
C GLU A 66 -3.86 -10.88 0.95
N ILE A 67 -2.77 -10.22 0.54
CA ILE A 67 -2.59 -8.77 0.71
C ILE A 67 -3.61 -8.01 -0.14
N GLU A 68 -3.77 -8.40 -1.40
CA GLU A 68 -4.73 -7.80 -2.31
C GLU A 68 -6.15 -7.93 -1.73
N ALA A 69 -6.56 -9.12 -1.30
CA ALA A 69 -7.86 -9.34 -0.68
C ALA A 69 -8.07 -8.46 0.57
N LEU A 70 -7.04 -8.27 1.40
CA LEU A 70 -7.10 -7.40 2.57
C LEU A 70 -7.36 -5.94 2.20
N VAL A 71 -6.60 -5.40 1.23
CA VAL A 71 -6.76 -3.98 0.84
C VAL A 71 -8.07 -3.74 0.08
N HIS A 72 -8.67 -4.79 -0.49
CA HIS A 72 -9.98 -4.76 -1.16
C HIS A 72 -11.19 -4.80 -0.25
N GLU A 73 -11.07 -5.28 1.00
CA GLU A 73 -12.24 -5.50 1.87
C GLU A 73 -13.18 -4.27 1.92
N ASP A 74 -12.62 -3.05 1.87
CA ASP A 74 -13.37 -1.78 1.94
C ASP A 74 -12.97 -0.77 0.83
N SER A 75 -12.29 -1.23 -0.22
CA SER A 75 -11.74 -0.38 -1.29
C SER A 75 -12.19 -0.86 -2.67
N LEU A 76 -12.46 0.07 -3.58
CA LEU A 76 -12.68 -0.26 -5.00
C LEU A 76 -11.38 -0.34 -5.81
N ARG A 77 -10.24 -0.01 -5.19
CA ARG A 77 -8.92 -0.01 -5.85
C ARG A 77 -8.25 -1.37 -5.73
N TYR A 78 -7.75 -1.85 -6.86
CA TYR A 78 -7.00 -3.11 -6.97
C TYR A 78 -5.51 -2.94 -6.74
N LEU A 79 -4.87 -4.03 -6.29
CA LEU A 79 -3.42 -4.16 -6.21
C LEU A 79 -3.02 -5.46 -6.92
N PRO A 80 -3.29 -5.60 -8.24
CA PRO A 80 -2.91 -6.81 -8.93
C PRO A 80 -1.39 -6.93 -8.95
N PHE A 81 -0.85 -8.15 -8.94
CA PHE A 81 0.59 -8.38 -8.93
C PHE A 81 1.32 -7.63 -10.06
N SER A 82 0.70 -7.54 -11.25
CA SER A 82 1.23 -6.81 -12.41
C SER A 82 1.41 -5.31 -12.18
N PHE A 83 0.67 -4.71 -11.24
CA PHE A 83 0.79 -3.31 -10.85
C PHE A 83 1.69 -3.10 -9.62
N GLY A 84 2.06 -4.19 -8.93
CA GLY A 84 2.84 -4.14 -7.70
C GLY A 84 4.15 -3.36 -7.82
N GLU A 85 4.88 -3.54 -8.93
CA GLU A 85 6.14 -2.85 -9.17
C GLU A 85 5.95 -1.32 -9.24
N GLU A 86 4.94 -0.85 -9.98
CA GLU A 86 4.64 0.57 -10.11
C GLU A 86 4.22 1.15 -8.76
N PHE A 87 3.34 0.45 -8.05
CA PHE A 87 2.89 0.86 -6.72
C PHE A 87 4.06 1.04 -5.75
N ILE A 88 4.93 0.03 -5.65
CA ILE A 88 6.11 0.05 -4.75
C ILE A 88 7.07 1.18 -5.14
N LYS A 89 7.35 1.37 -6.45
CA LYS A 89 8.22 2.44 -6.94
C LYS A 89 7.68 3.83 -6.57
N THR A 90 6.38 4.05 -6.74
CA THR A 90 5.74 5.33 -6.42
C THR A 90 5.72 5.57 -4.91
N ALA A 91 5.39 4.55 -4.12
CA ALA A 91 5.47 4.62 -2.66
C ALA A 91 6.87 5.02 -2.19
N LYS A 92 7.90 4.40 -2.77
CA LYS A 92 9.30 4.69 -2.44
C LYS A 92 9.71 6.11 -2.79
N ARG A 93 9.30 6.61 -3.96
CA ARG A 93 9.62 7.98 -4.41
C ARG A 93 9.17 9.05 -3.43
N HIS A 94 7.98 8.86 -2.82
CA HIS A 94 7.37 9.87 -1.98
C HIS A 94 7.64 9.66 -0.50
N LEU A 95 7.62 8.40 -0.08
CA LEU A 95 7.72 8.08 1.33
C LEU A 95 9.15 7.91 1.79
N PHE A 96 10.16 7.57 0.98
CA PHE A 96 11.52 7.24 1.46
C PHE A 96 12.50 8.39 1.25
#